data_AF-X1K2Z7-F1
#
_entry.id   AF-X1K2Z7-F1
#
_cell.length_a   1.000
_cell.length_b   1.000
_cell.length_c   1.000
_cell.angle_alpha   90.00
_cell.angle_beta   90.00
_cell.angle_gamma   90.00
#
_symmetry.space_group_name_H-M   'P 1'
#
loop_
_entity.id
_entity.type
_entity.pdbx_description
1 polymer ?
#
loop_
_entity_poly.entity_id
_entity_poly.type
_entity_poly.pdbx_seq_one_letter_code
_entity_poly.pdbx_strand_id
1 'polypeptide(L)'
;QGCKGQAEIFPEFVDGLRDLDGFSHVYLIYHFHQAGPTKLMVKPFLQDIERGVFATRAPCRPNAIGLSIVELVDREGNTLILEGLDVLDGTPLLDIKPYTAKFDRIELTRNGWQDIVDEETARRRGRRGYIGS
;
A
#
# COMPACT_ATOMS: atom_id res chain seq x y z
N GLN A 1 8.74 5.61 9.77
CA GLN A 1 9.13 4.19 9.86
C GLN A 1 7.84 3.40 9.81
N GLY A 2 7.68 2.53 8.81
CA GLY A 2 6.44 1.75 8.64
C GLY A 2 6.27 0.72 9.75
N CYS A 3 5.09 0.13 9.86
CA CYS A 3 4.89 -0.95 10.82
C CYS A 3 5.43 -2.26 10.25
N LYS A 4 6.04 -3.07 11.13
CA LYS A 4 6.33 -4.47 10.86
C LYS A 4 5.02 -5.24 10.77
N GLY A 5 4.94 -6.18 9.86
CA GLY A 5 3.82 -7.10 9.75
C GLY A 5 4.21 -8.36 9.00
N GLN A 6 3.24 -9.26 8.85
CA GLN A 6 3.45 -10.55 8.23
C GLN A 6 2.34 -10.82 7.22
N ALA A 7 2.68 -11.54 6.16
CA ALA A 7 1.70 -12.11 5.24
C ALA A 7 1.79 -13.63 5.29
N GLU A 8 0.75 -14.27 5.81
CA GLU A 8 0.63 -15.73 5.80
C GLU A 8 -0.06 -16.19 4.51
N ILE A 9 0.60 -17.08 3.79
CA ILE A 9 0.15 -17.57 2.50
C ILE A 9 -0.53 -18.93 2.69
N PHE A 10 -1.72 -19.07 2.12
CA PHE A 10 -2.45 -20.33 2.23
C PHE A 10 -1.64 -21.50 1.64
N PRO A 11 -1.71 -22.70 2.25
CA PRO A 11 -0.85 -23.83 1.90
C PRO A 11 -0.82 -24.17 0.41
N GLU A 12 -1.95 -24.05 -0.28
CA GLU A 12 -2.08 -24.33 -1.72
C GLU A 12 -1.31 -23.37 -2.64
N PHE A 13 -0.84 -22.23 -2.12
CA PHE A 13 -0.10 -21.22 -2.90
C PHE A 13 1.38 -21.14 -2.54
N VAL A 14 1.85 -21.91 -1.56
CA VAL A 14 3.23 -21.79 -1.01
C VAL A 14 4.30 -22.04 -2.06
N ASP A 15 4.08 -22.96 -3.00
CA ASP A 15 5.03 -23.22 -4.09
C ASP A 15 5.29 -21.97 -4.95
N GLY A 16 4.33 -21.05 -5.01
CA GLY A 16 4.45 -19.77 -5.71
C GLY A 16 5.42 -18.77 -5.06
N LEU A 17 5.85 -19.03 -3.82
CA LEU A 17 6.84 -18.20 -3.12
C LEU A 17 8.29 -18.55 -3.49
N ARG A 18 8.53 -19.58 -4.30
CA ARG A 18 9.89 -19.95 -4.71
C ARG A 18 10.64 -18.74 -5.30
N ASP A 19 11.89 -18.57 -4.91
CA ASP A 19 12.81 -17.50 -5.34
C ASP A 19 12.42 -16.06 -4.95
N LEU A 20 11.33 -15.86 -4.20
CA LEU A 20 10.89 -14.53 -3.78
C LEU A 20 11.93 -13.83 -2.88
N ASP A 21 12.71 -14.60 -2.13
CA ASP A 21 13.76 -14.14 -1.20
C ASP A 21 14.93 -13.46 -1.93
N GLY A 22 15.00 -13.57 -3.27
CA GLY A 22 15.95 -12.84 -4.09
C GLY A 22 15.61 -11.36 -4.30
N PHE A 23 14.43 -10.91 -3.86
CA PHE A 23 13.96 -9.53 -4.02
C PHE A 23 13.90 -8.82 -2.67
N SER A 24 14.37 -7.56 -2.61
CA SER A 24 14.26 -6.76 -1.39
C SER A 24 12.89 -6.14 -1.18
N HIS A 25 12.10 -5.98 -2.24
CA HIS A 25 10.78 -5.34 -2.19
C HIS A 25 9.78 -6.09 -3.03
N VAL A 26 8.53 -6.09 -2.57
CA VAL A 26 7.40 -6.70 -3.27
C VAL A 26 6.23 -5.74 -3.34
N TYR A 27 5.46 -5.84 -4.41
CA TYR A 27 4.09 -5.38 -4.48
C TYR A 27 3.20 -6.34 -3.71
N LEU A 28 2.32 -5.79 -2.88
CA LEU A 28 1.17 -6.49 -2.33
C LEU A 28 -0.10 -5.89 -2.92
N ILE A 29 -0.95 -6.75 -3.48
CA ILE A 29 -2.31 -6.41 -3.89
C ILE A 29 -3.25 -7.05 -2.89
N TYR A 30 -4.12 -6.27 -2.26
CA TYR A 30 -4.97 -6.75 -1.17
C TYR A 30 -6.36 -6.12 -1.23
N HIS A 31 -7.32 -6.72 -0.53
CA HIS A 31 -8.70 -6.23 -0.50
C HIS A 31 -8.96 -5.40 0.77
N PHE A 32 -9.41 -4.15 0.63
CA PHE A 32 -9.92 -3.34 1.73
C PHE A 32 -11.29 -3.88 2.20
N HIS A 33 -11.27 -5.04 2.85
CA HIS A 33 -12.44 -5.76 3.33
C HIS A 33 -13.30 -4.97 4.35
N GLN A 34 -12.73 -3.91 4.96
CA GLN A 34 -13.44 -2.99 5.85
C GLN A 34 -13.75 -1.63 5.21
N ALA A 35 -13.56 -1.47 3.89
CA ALA A 35 -13.95 -0.25 3.21
C ALA A 35 -15.47 -0.06 3.26
N GLY A 36 -15.91 1.15 3.58
CA GLY A 36 -17.32 1.54 3.46
C GLY A 36 -17.78 1.61 1.99
N PRO A 37 -19.02 2.08 1.74
CA PRO A 37 -19.58 2.16 0.38
C PRO A 37 -18.69 3.01 -0.53
N THR A 38 -18.70 2.69 -1.83
CA THR A 38 -17.97 3.44 -2.85
C THR A 38 -18.29 4.93 -2.81
N LYS A 39 -17.25 5.77 -2.85
CA LYS A 39 -17.37 7.23 -2.97
C LYS A 39 -16.59 7.68 -4.19
N LEU A 40 -17.25 8.43 -5.08
CA LEU A 40 -16.58 8.97 -6.28
C LEU A 40 -15.77 10.23 -5.98
N MET A 41 -16.15 10.98 -4.95
CA MET A 41 -15.42 12.12 -4.42
C MET A 41 -15.02 11.84 -2.98
N VAL A 42 -13.76 12.14 -2.63
CA VAL A 42 -13.19 11.90 -1.29
C VAL A 42 -12.34 13.08 -0.87
N LYS A 43 -12.26 13.33 0.44
CA LYS A 43 -11.35 14.29 1.04
C LYS A 43 -10.07 13.55 1.45
N PRO A 44 -8.95 13.65 0.70
CA PRO A 44 -7.72 12.93 1.04
C PRO A 44 -7.09 13.50 2.32
N PHE A 45 -6.38 12.68 3.09
CA PHE A 45 -5.76 13.13 4.35
C PHE A 45 -4.73 14.26 4.16
N LEU A 46 -4.08 14.33 2.98
CA LEU A 46 -3.07 15.35 2.67
C LEU A 46 -3.63 16.75 2.51
N GLN A 47 -4.91 16.91 2.15
CA GLN A 47 -5.49 18.21 1.84
C GLN A 47 -6.98 18.26 2.11
N ASP A 48 -7.47 19.41 2.56
CA ASP A 48 -8.88 19.62 2.86
C ASP A 48 -9.79 19.90 1.65
N ILE A 49 -9.38 19.49 0.45
CA ILE A 49 -10.11 19.72 -0.82
C ILE A 49 -10.55 18.36 -1.38
N GLU A 50 -11.83 18.24 -1.76
CA GLU A 50 -12.33 17.02 -2.38
C GLU A 50 -11.63 16.72 -3.70
N ARG A 51 -11.32 15.44 -3.92
CA ARG A 51 -10.70 14.90 -5.13
C ARG A 51 -11.51 13.71 -5.61
N GLY A 52 -11.55 13.51 -6.93
CA GLY A 52 -12.09 12.28 -7.49
C GLY A 52 -11.30 11.07 -6.97
N VAL A 53 -11.99 9.98 -6.60
CA VAL A 53 -11.39 8.82 -5.93
C VAL A 53 -10.25 8.18 -6.73
N PHE A 54 -10.29 8.26 -8.07
CA PHE A 54 -9.22 7.76 -8.95
C PHE A 54 -7.97 8.63 -8.98
N ALA A 55 -8.05 9.89 -8.52
CA ALA A 55 -6.91 10.78 -8.31
C ALA A 55 -6.35 10.66 -6.88
N THR A 56 -6.76 9.64 -6.12
CA THR A 56 -6.34 9.37 -4.74
C THR A 56 -6.07 7.88 -4.53
N ARG A 57 -5.57 7.52 -3.35
CA ARG A 57 -5.43 6.13 -2.88
C ARG A 57 -6.45 5.77 -1.79
N ALA A 58 -7.57 6.48 -1.69
CA ALA A 58 -8.59 6.21 -0.68
C ALA A 58 -9.21 4.80 -0.86
N PRO A 59 -9.64 4.12 0.23
CA PRO A 59 -10.08 2.72 0.17
C PRO A 59 -11.53 2.53 -0.33
N CYS A 60 -12.42 3.52 -0.19
CA CYS A 60 -13.83 3.46 -0.61
C CYS A 60 -14.01 3.65 -2.13
N ARG A 61 -13.57 2.67 -2.93
CA ARG A 61 -13.55 2.72 -4.41
C ARG A 61 -14.52 1.67 -5.00
N PRO A 62 -14.79 1.69 -6.33
CA PRO A 62 -15.62 0.65 -6.96
C PRO A 62 -15.05 -0.77 -6.78
N ASN A 63 -13.73 -0.90 -6.95
CA ASN A 63 -12.98 -2.09 -6.56
C ASN A 63 -12.08 -1.70 -5.39
N ALA A 64 -12.40 -2.23 -4.21
CA ALA A 64 -11.72 -1.94 -2.96
C ALA A 64 -10.34 -2.64 -2.88
N ILE A 65 -9.51 -2.46 -3.91
CA ILE A 65 -8.19 -3.05 -4.04
C ILE A 65 -7.15 -2.02 -3.59
N GLY A 66 -6.33 -2.42 -2.64
CA GLY A 66 -5.14 -1.71 -2.21
C GLY A 66 -3.89 -2.24 -2.88
N LEU A 67 -2.86 -1.40 -2.91
CA LEU A 67 -1.56 -1.69 -3.49
C LEU A 67 -0.50 -1.02 -2.63
N SER A 68 0.46 -1.81 -2.15
CA SER A 68 1.63 -1.33 -1.41
C SER A 68 2.90 -1.86 -2.04
N ILE A 69 3.97 -1.07 -2.01
CA ILE A 69 5.34 -1.56 -2.18
C ILE A 69 5.92 -1.63 -0.77
N VAL A 70 6.37 -2.81 -0.37
CA VAL A 70 6.88 -3.09 0.97
C VAL A 70 8.23 -3.77 0.88
N GLU A 71 9.02 -3.64 1.94
CA GLU A 71 10.29 -4.37 2.07
C GLU A 71 10.00 -5.81 2.49
N LEU A 72 10.59 -6.76 1.77
CA LEU A 72 10.62 -8.18 2.15
C LEU A 72 11.87 -8.39 3.00
N VAL A 73 11.66 -8.54 4.30
CA VAL A 73 12.75 -8.66 5.28
C VAL A 73 13.23 -10.10 5.38
N ASP A 74 12.29 -11.04 5.42
CA ASP A 74 12.58 -12.47 5.53
C ASP A 74 11.37 -13.31 5.09
N ARG A 75 11.59 -14.62 4.96
CA ARG A 75 10.55 -15.62 4.71
C ARG A 75 10.77 -16.84 5.61
N GLU A 76 9.70 -17.20 6.30
CA GLU A 76 9.64 -18.38 7.16
C GLU A 76 8.56 -19.34 6.63
N GLY A 77 8.96 -20.28 5.77
CA GLY A 77 8.02 -21.24 5.17
C GLY A 77 6.99 -20.56 4.27
N ASN A 78 5.74 -20.49 4.74
CA ASN A 78 4.61 -19.83 4.08
C ASN A 78 4.34 -18.41 4.59
N THR A 79 5.18 -17.87 5.48
CA THR A 79 5.01 -16.53 6.06
C THR A 79 6.09 -15.59 5.55
N LEU A 80 5.68 -14.43 5.06
CA LEU A 80 6.58 -13.34 4.67
C LEU A 80 6.67 -12.32 5.80
N ILE A 81 7.88 -11.93 6.18
CA ILE A 81 8.16 -10.87 7.15
C ILE A 81 8.38 -9.56 6.39
N LEU A 82 7.60 -8.54 6.72
CA LEU A 82 7.48 -7.34 5.90
C LEU A 82 7.63 -6.06 6.72
N GLU A 83 8.27 -5.05 6.11
CA GLU A 83 8.36 -3.69 6.63
C GLU A 83 7.71 -2.67 5.68
N GLY A 84 7.13 -1.61 6.25
CA GLY A 84 6.44 -0.60 5.44
C GLY A 84 4.93 -0.85 5.26
N LEU A 85 4.35 -1.79 6.02
CA LEU A 85 2.92 -2.09 5.92
C LEU A 85 2.06 -0.98 6.54
N ASP A 86 1.01 -0.59 5.81
CA ASP A 86 -0.05 0.31 6.24
C ASP A 86 -1.42 -0.30 5.90
N VAL A 87 -1.65 -1.51 6.41
CA VAL A 87 -2.90 -2.26 6.23
C VAL A 87 -3.43 -2.71 7.58
N LEU A 88 -4.72 -3.01 7.64
CA LEU A 88 -5.36 -3.56 8.84
C LEU A 88 -4.98 -5.03 9.00
N ASP A 89 -4.90 -5.48 10.24
CA ASP A 89 -4.77 -6.91 10.52
C ASP A 89 -5.96 -7.70 9.94
N GLY A 90 -5.71 -8.93 9.50
CA GLY A 90 -6.69 -9.77 8.81
C GLY A 90 -7.07 -9.32 7.38
N THR A 91 -6.37 -8.34 6.81
CA THR A 91 -6.62 -7.90 5.42
C THR A 91 -6.33 -9.02 4.43
N PRO A 92 -7.30 -9.44 3.59
CA PRO A 92 -7.08 -10.48 2.59
C PRO A 92 -6.05 -10.04 1.54
N LEU A 93 -4.99 -10.82 1.40
CA LEU A 93 -4.00 -10.66 0.34
C LEU A 93 -4.52 -11.35 -0.94
N LEU A 94 -4.43 -10.65 -2.06
CA LEU A 94 -4.92 -11.11 -3.37
C LEU A 94 -3.76 -11.52 -4.29
N ASP A 95 -2.62 -10.85 -4.21
CA ASP A 95 -1.48 -11.09 -5.11
C ASP A 95 -0.17 -10.55 -4.52
N ILE A 96 0.95 -11.12 -4.96
CA ILE A 96 2.32 -10.70 -4.61
C ILE A 96 3.13 -10.65 -5.90
N LYS A 97 3.89 -9.57 -6.11
CA LYS A 97 4.82 -9.47 -7.25
C LYS A 97 6.15 -8.86 -6.81
N PRO A 98 7.29 -9.27 -7.38
CA PRO A 98 8.54 -8.59 -7.10
C PRO A 98 8.48 -7.13 -7.58
N TYR A 99 9.00 -6.19 -6.79
CA TYR A 99 9.31 -4.85 -7.26
C TYR A 99 10.70 -4.87 -7.89
N THR A 100 10.78 -4.42 -9.14
CA THR A 100 12.00 -4.48 -9.94
C THR A 100 12.36 -3.10 -10.43
N ALA A 101 13.38 -2.47 -9.84
CA ALA A 101 13.79 -1.11 -10.23
C ALA A 101 14.11 -0.98 -11.73
N LYS A 102 14.54 -2.07 -12.39
CA LYS A 102 14.77 -2.11 -13.84
C LYS A 102 13.52 -1.85 -14.67
N PHE A 103 12.34 -2.26 -14.20
CA PHE A 103 11.08 -2.19 -14.94
C PHE A 103 10.08 -1.21 -14.34
N ASP A 104 10.09 -1.04 -13.02
CA ASP A 104 9.05 -0.32 -12.28
C ASP A 104 9.44 1.11 -11.89
N ARG A 105 10.74 1.43 -11.86
CA ARG A 105 11.21 2.75 -11.45
C ARG A 105 11.05 3.76 -12.57
N ILE A 106 10.23 4.77 -12.33
CA ILE A 106 10.09 5.96 -13.19
C ILE A 106 10.80 7.12 -12.50
N GLU A 107 11.86 7.65 -13.11
CA GLU A 107 12.69 8.71 -12.47
C GLU A 107 12.00 10.07 -12.42
N LEU A 108 11.24 10.42 -13.46
CA LEU A 108 10.56 11.71 -13.58
C LEU A 108 9.06 11.48 -13.61
N THR A 109 8.37 12.00 -12.60
CA THR A 109 6.91 11.90 -12.47
C THR A 109 6.26 13.28 -12.36
N ARG A 110 4.95 13.32 -12.63
CA ARG A 110 4.07 14.44 -12.30
C ARG A 110 3.03 13.92 -11.31
N ASN A 111 3.01 14.44 -10.08
CA ASN A 111 2.18 13.87 -9.01
C ASN A 111 0.84 14.60 -8.82
N GLY A 112 0.59 15.62 -9.65
CA GLY A 112 -0.70 16.29 -9.74
C GLY A 112 -0.92 17.22 -8.56
N TRP A 113 -2.06 17.10 -7.88
CA TRP A 113 -2.38 17.97 -6.75
C TRP A 113 -1.47 17.75 -5.54
N GLN A 114 -0.77 16.61 -5.47
CA GLN A 114 0.17 16.33 -4.39
C GLN A 114 1.41 17.24 -4.44
N ASP A 115 1.81 17.70 -5.63
CA ASP A 115 2.94 18.62 -5.79
C ASP A 115 2.65 20.03 -5.19
N ILE A 116 1.38 20.32 -4.88
CA ILE A 116 0.95 21.57 -4.24
C ILE A 116 1.06 21.48 -2.70
N VAL A 117 1.11 20.27 -2.15
CA VAL A 117 1.25 20.05 -0.70
C VAL A 117 2.74 20.05 -0.37
N ASP A 118 3.18 21.00 0.45
CA ASP A 118 4.58 21.08 0.87
C ASP A 118 5.00 19.84 1.68
N GLU A 119 6.30 19.52 1.66
CA GLU A 119 6.82 18.31 2.30
C GLU A 119 6.55 18.27 3.81
N GLU A 120 6.57 19.42 4.50
CA GLU A 120 6.34 19.48 5.93
C GLU A 120 4.89 19.10 6.24
N THR A 121 3.93 19.67 5.51
CA THR A 121 2.52 19.33 5.59
C THR A 121 2.28 17.87 5.25
N ALA A 122 2.90 17.35 4.18
CA ALA A 122 2.77 15.96 3.78
C ALA A 122 3.27 15.00 4.85
N ARG A 123 4.46 15.25 5.42
CA ARG A 123 5.02 14.45 6.54
C ARG A 123 4.16 14.55 7.78
N ARG A 124 3.62 15.73 8.10
CA ARG A 124 2.79 15.94 9.29
C ARG A 124 1.46 15.20 9.18
N ARG A 125 0.74 15.37 8.07
CA ARG A 125 -0.59 14.81 7.83
C ARG A 125 -0.55 13.32 7.47
N GLY A 126 0.54 12.85 6.84
CA GLY A 126 0.73 11.45 6.48
C GLY A 126 1.17 10.53 7.62
N ARG A 127 1.34 11.05 8.84
CA ARG A 127 1.61 10.20 10.01
C ARG A 127 0.37 9.39 10.38
N ARG A 128 0.57 8.10 10.62
CA ARG A 128 -0.45 7.19 11.14
C ARG A 128 -1.00 7.76 12.46
N GLY A 129 -2.32 7.90 12.55
CA GLY A 129 -2.99 8.49 13.72
C GLY A 129 -3.05 10.02 13.74
N TYR A 130 -2.75 10.73 12.64
CA TYR A 130 -3.05 12.16 12.54
C TYR A 130 -4.57 12.40 12.64
N ILE A 131 -4.98 13.03 13.73
CA ILE A 131 -6.34 13.55 13.92
C ILE A 131 -6.19 15.05 13.70
N GLY A 132 -6.88 15.60 12.69
CA GLY A 132 -6.84 17.04 12.41
C GLY A 132 -7.17 17.85 13.67
N SER A 133 -6.52 19.00 13.84
CA SER A 133 -6.87 20.00 14.85
C SER A 133 -8.20 20.66 14.53
#